data_AF-A0A919W629-F1
#
_entry.id   AF-A0A919W629-F1
#
_cell.length_a   1.000
_cell.length_b   1.000
_cell.length_c   1.000
_cell.angle_alpha   90.00
_cell.angle_beta   90.00
_cell.angle_gamma   90.00
#
_symmetry.space_group_name_H-M   'P 1'
#
loop_
_entity.id
_entity.type
_entity.pdbx_description
1 polymer ?
#
loop_
_entity_poly.entity_id
_entity_poly.type
_entity_poly.pdbx_seq_one_letter_code
_entity_poly.pdbx_strand_id
1 'polypeptide(L)'
;MGRIPGWTAITLAFVLVVGAGGCYSDEAAAPPVCDSFAAVQNTVDHIREVNVSENGLSQLRPYLTQLREQLTQLYTDARAQFAPQADRLKAAVDQLEAALRTARDDPSALNLAAVRTTVTAVRAGGQDLRAAMAQTC
;
A
#
# COMPACT_ATOMS: atom_id res chain seq x y z
N MET A 1 1.24 -54.19 -41.95
CA MET A 1 2.58 -54.28 -41.33
C MET A 1 2.87 -52.90 -40.74
N GLY A 2 2.80 -52.63 -39.43
CA GLY A 2 3.71 -53.03 -38.32
C GLY A 2 4.82 -51.97 -38.17
N ARG A 3 5.25 -51.42 -37.02
CA ARG A 3 5.02 -51.59 -35.57
C ARG A 3 5.58 -50.33 -34.82
N ILE A 4 5.13 -50.16 -33.58
CA ILE A 4 5.37 -49.15 -32.50
C ILE A 4 6.83 -49.20 -31.95
N PRO A 5 7.35 -48.20 -31.19
CA PRO A 5 7.01 -47.97 -29.76
C PRO A 5 6.87 -46.45 -29.42
N GLY A 6 6.07 -45.98 -28.47
CA GLY A 6 5.78 -46.52 -27.14
C GLY A 6 6.56 -45.69 -26.13
N TRP A 7 5.88 -44.78 -25.42
CA TRP A 7 6.00 -44.50 -23.98
C TRP A 7 4.77 -43.70 -23.55
N THR A 8 4.13 -44.20 -22.51
CA THR A 8 2.77 -43.92 -22.06
C THR A 8 2.73 -43.06 -20.81
N ALA A 9 1.64 -42.27 -20.69
CA ALA A 9 0.95 -41.83 -19.46
C ALA A 9 1.72 -40.86 -18.54
N ILE A 10 1.13 -39.77 -18.05
CA ILE A 10 0.02 -39.78 -17.09
C ILE A 10 -0.90 -38.55 -17.34
N THR A 11 -2.18 -38.85 -17.50
CA THR A 11 -3.32 -37.94 -17.46
C THR A 11 -3.63 -37.49 -16.02
N LEU A 12 -3.70 -36.18 -15.79
CA LEU A 12 -4.47 -35.58 -14.69
C LEU A 12 -5.53 -34.68 -15.33
N ALA A 13 -6.71 -35.25 -15.54
CA ALA A 13 -7.90 -34.52 -15.93
C ALA A 13 -8.40 -33.74 -14.71
N PHE A 14 -8.17 -32.43 -14.68
CA PHE A 14 -8.88 -31.54 -13.77
C PHE A 14 -10.16 -31.07 -14.46
N VAL A 15 -11.29 -31.61 -14.01
CA VAL A 15 -12.62 -31.19 -14.42
C VAL A 15 -12.84 -29.78 -13.90
N LEU A 16 -12.92 -28.79 -14.78
CA LEU A 16 -13.49 -27.48 -14.47
C LEU A 16 -14.82 -27.34 -15.19
N VAL A 17 -15.86 -27.25 -14.35
CA VAL A 17 -17.26 -27.08 -14.70
C VAL A 17 -17.46 -25.74 -15.41
N VAL A 18 -18.24 -25.81 -16.48
CA VAL A 18 -18.71 -24.72 -17.33
C VAL A 18 -19.55 -23.71 -16.54
N GLY A 19 -19.09 -22.46 -16.52
CA GLY A 19 -19.91 -21.27 -16.30
C GLY A 19 -19.87 -20.43 -17.58
N ALA A 20 -20.97 -20.44 -18.34
CA ALA A 20 -21.11 -19.65 -19.56
C ALA A 20 -21.51 -18.20 -19.22
N GLY A 21 -20.69 -17.22 -19.62
CA GLY A 21 -21.07 -15.82 -19.62
C GLY A 21 -19.90 -14.84 -19.64
N GLY A 22 -19.52 -14.37 -20.84
CA GLY A 22 -18.76 -13.14 -21.03
C GLY A 22 -17.25 -13.31 -21.13
N CYS A 23 -16.69 -12.83 -22.25
CA CYS A 23 -15.25 -12.68 -22.43
C CYS A 23 -14.72 -11.66 -21.42
N TYR A 24 -13.90 -12.09 -20.45
CA TYR A 24 -13.03 -11.19 -19.71
C TYR A 24 -11.74 -11.94 -19.46
N SER A 25 -10.62 -11.35 -19.86
CA SER A 25 -9.28 -11.92 -19.74
C SER A 25 -9.05 -12.46 -18.32
N ASP A 26 -8.47 -13.65 -18.26
CA ASP A 26 -8.02 -14.36 -17.06
C ASP A 26 -6.92 -13.53 -16.36
N GLU A 27 -7.32 -12.47 -15.66
CA GLU A 27 -6.46 -11.69 -14.78
C GLU A 27 -6.61 -12.36 -13.40
N ALA A 28 -5.61 -13.14 -13.00
CA ALA A 28 -5.57 -13.70 -11.65
C ALA A 28 -5.84 -12.56 -10.67
N ALA A 29 -6.94 -12.64 -9.90
CA ALA A 29 -7.31 -11.58 -8.98
C ALA A 29 -6.10 -11.20 -8.13
N ALA A 30 -5.71 -9.92 -8.19
CA ALA A 30 -4.54 -9.44 -7.47
C ALA A 30 -4.68 -9.80 -5.98
N PRO A 31 -3.59 -10.16 -5.28
CA PRO A 31 -3.68 -10.45 -3.87
C PRO A 31 -4.30 -9.26 -3.11
N PRO A 32 -5.12 -9.48 -2.06
CA PRO A 32 -5.80 -8.40 -1.31
C PRO A 32 -4.87 -7.28 -0.82
N VAL A 33 -3.60 -7.64 -0.60
CA VAL A 33 -2.52 -6.73 -0.23
C VAL A 33 -2.29 -5.61 -1.25
N CYS A 34 -2.55 -5.86 -2.54
CA CYS A 34 -2.39 -4.89 -3.61
C CYS A 34 -3.45 -3.78 -3.55
N ASP A 35 -4.69 -4.12 -3.20
CA ASP A 35 -5.77 -3.14 -3.01
C ASP A 35 -5.49 -2.27 -1.77
N SER A 36 -5.14 -2.90 -0.65
CA SER A 36 -4.74 -2.21 0.57
C SER A 36 -3.55 -1.27 0.32
N PHE A 37 -2.59 -1.71 -0.48
CA PHE A 37 -1.43 -0.90 -0.84
C PHE A 37 -1.76 0.26 -1.79
N ALA A 38 -2.61 0.05 -2.79
CA ALA A 38 -3.09 1.11 -3.67
C ALA A 38 -3.82 2.20 -2.87
N ALA A 39 -4.63 1.81 -1.88
CA ALA A 39 -5.30 2.71 -0.97
C ALA A 39 -4.30 3.55 -0.14
N VAL A 40 -3.26 2.92 0.41
CA VAL A 40 -2.16 3.61 1.13
C VAL A 40 -1.46 4.62 0.24
N GLN A 41 -1.09 4.23 -0.99
CA GLN A 41 -0.39 5.12 -1.92
C GLN A 41 -1.20 6.37 -2.25
N ASN A 42 -2.48 6.19 -2.56
CA ASN A 42 -3.38 7.28 -2.90
C ASN A 42 -3.43 8.32 -1.77
N THR A 43 -3.55 7.87 -0.51
CA THR A 43 -3.55 8.77 0.64
C THR A 43 -2.19 9.46 0.85
N VAL A 44 -1.07 8.77 0.64
CA VAL A 44 0.28 9.38 0.69
C VAL A 44 0.44 10.47 -0.37
N ASP A 45 -0.09 10.26 -1.57
CA ASP A 45 -0.06 11.25 -2.64
C ASP A 45 -0.93 12.47 -2.30
N HIS A 46 -2.11 12.26 -1.72
CA HIS A 46 -2.93 13.38 -1.20
C HIS A 46 -2.22 14.16 -0.10
N ILE A 47 -1.57 13.49 0.86
CA ILE A 47 -0.76 14.16 1.91
C ILE A 47 0.34 15.03 1.30
N ARG A 48 0.94 14.58 0.19
CA ARG A 48 1.95 15.35 -0.55
C ARG A 48 1.38 16.62 -1.18
N GLU A 49 0.14 16.58 -1.66
CA GLU A 49 -0.51 17.71 -2.34
C GLU A 49 -1.00 18.78 -1.36
N VAL A 50 -1.22 18.42 -0.09
CA VAL A 50 -1.61 19.40 0.92
C VAL A 50 -0.47 20.37 1.23
N ASN A 51 -0.77 21.66 1.09
CA ASN A 51 0.19 22.73 1.34
C ASN A 51 0.35 22.95 2.85
N VAL A 52 1.53 22.66 3.40
CA VAL A 52 1.82 22.83 4.84
C VAL A 52 1.95 24.31 5.18
N SER A 53 0.84 24.88 5.63
CA SER A 53 0.66 26.25 6.12
C SER A 53 -0.25 26.22 7.35
N GLU A 54 -0.32 27.32 8.12
CA GLU A 54 -1.22 27.43 9.30
C GLU A 54 -2.65 26.97 9.00
N ASN A 55 -3.22 27.43 7.88
CA ASN A 55 -4.58 27.06 7.47
C ASN A 55 -4.66 25.65 6.84
N GLY A 56 -3.55 25.11 6.36
CA GLY A 56 -3.47 23.80 5.70
C GLY A 56 -3.33 22.61 6.66
N LEU A 57 -2.93 22.83 7.92
CA LEU A 57 -2.75 21.74 8.90
C LEU A 57 -4.06 20.98 9.19
N SER A 58 -5.20 21.66 9.13
CA SER A 58 -6.51 21.05 9.34
C SER A 58 -6.87 20.04 8.24
N GLN A 59 -6.39 20.26 7.02
CA GLN A 59 -6.63 19.38 5.86
C GLN A 59 -5.79 18.09 5.92
N LEU A 60 -4.64 18.09 6.61
CA LEU A 60 -3.78 16.90 6.75
C LEU A 60 -4.37 15.83 7.67
N ARG A 61 -5.16 16.23 8.68
CA ARG A 61 -5.71 15.32 9.71
C ARG A 61 -6.56 14.18 9.13
N PRO A 62 -7.58 14.44 8.28
CA PRO A 62 -8.41 13.36 7.73
C PRO A 62 -7.58 12.35 6.94
N TYR A 63 -6.63 12.82 6.11
CA TYR A 63 -5.76 11.91 5.36
C TYR A 63 -4.86 11.08 6.26
N LEU A 64 -4.42 11.58 7.40
CA LEU A 64 -3.61 10.79 8.33
C LEU A 64 -4.40 9.73 9.08
N THR A 65 -5.64 10.06 9.48
CA THR A 65 -6.55 9.06 10.04
C THR A 65 -6.78 7.94 9.02
N GLN A 66 -7.11 8.31 7.78
CA GLN A 66 -7.30 7.36 6.68
C GLN A 66 -6.05 6.52 6.41
N LEU A 67 -4.86 7.15 6.37
CA LEU A 67 -3.60 6.44 6.15
C LEU A 67 -3.31 5.44 7.28
N ARG A 68 -3.59 5.78 8.53
CA ARG A 68 -3.42 4.86 9.67
C ARG A 68 -4.35 3.64 9.57
N GLU A 69 -5.61 3.86 9.20
CA GLU A 69 -6.58 2.78 9.01
C GLU A 69 -6.13 1.85 7.86
N GLN A 70 -5.75 2.43 6.72
CA GLN A 70 -5.24 1.68 5.57
C GLN A 70 -3.93 0.94 5.88
N LEU A 71 -3.03 1.53 6.67
CA LEU A 71 -1.80 0.85 7.11
C LEU A 71 -2.08 -0.30 8.07
N THR A 72 -3.11 -0.18 8.91
CA THR A 72 -3.53 -1.28 9.80
C THR A 72 -4.06 -2.45 8.98
N GLN A 73 -4.85 -2.15 7.94
CA GLN A 73 -5.34 -3.16 7.02
C GLN A 73 -4.20 -3.80 6.21
N LEU A 74 -3.34 -2.97 5.61
CA LEU A 74 -2.16 -3.45 4.91
C LEU A 74 -1.29 -4.32 5.83
N TYR A 75 -1.06 -3.90 7.08
CA TYR A 75 -0.29 -4.72 8.02
C TYR A 75 -0.97 -6.07 8.26
N THR A 76 -2.30 -6.11 8.38
CA THR A 76 -3.06 -7.35 8.55
C THR A 76 -2.90 -8.27 7.33
N ASP A 77 -2.95 -7.72 6.12
CA ASP A 77 -2.85 -8.48 4.87
C ASP A 77 -1.41 -8.86 4.50
N ALA A 78 -0.43 -8.05 4.89
CA ALA A 78 0.94 -8.05 4.37
C ALA A 78 2.00 -8.51 5.39
N ARG A 79 1.65 -8.70 6.67
CA ARG A 79 2.59 -8.81 7.79
C ARG A 79 3.73 -9.79 7.53
N ALA A 80 3.42 -10.95 6.97
CA ALA A 80 4.38 -12.03 6.79
C ALA A 80 5.49 -11.69 5.78
N GLN A 81 5.23 -10.80 4.81
CA GLN A 81 6.12 -10.53 3.68
C GLN A 81 6.73 -9.12 3.74
N PHE A 82 5.99 -8.13 4.27
CA PHE A 82 6.35 -6.71 4.18
C PHE A 82 6.42 -5.98 5.53
N ALA A 83 6.47 -6.70 6.66
CA ALA A 83 6.51 -6.10 7.99
C ALA A 83 7.59 -5.01 8.16
N PRO A 84 8.86 -5.20 7.75
CA PRO A 84 9.88 -4.16 7.94
C PRO A 84 9.55 -2.82 7.24
N GLN A 85 9.00 -2.89 6.02
CA GLN A 85 8.61 -1.72 5.25
C GLN A 85 7.34 -1.08 5.82
N ALA A 86 6.35 -1.89 6.19
CA ALA A 86 5.11 -1.43 6.82
C ALA A 86 5.38 -0.76 8.19
N ASP A 87 6.28 -1.32 9.00
CA ASP A 87 6.68 -0.76 10.30
C ASP A 87 7.38 0.60 10.15
N ARG A 88 8.27 0.74 9.16
CA ARG A 88 8.92 2.04 8.87
C ARG A 88 7.91 3.09 8.44
N LEU A 89 6.98 2.73 7.54
CA LEU A 89 5.94 3.65 7.11
C LEU A 89 5.02 4.05 8.27
N LYS A 90 4.62 3.08 9.11
CA LYS A 90 3.87 3.35 10.34
C LYS A 90 4.62 4.31 11.28
N ALA A 91 5.91 4.08 11.51
CA ALA A 91 6.72 4.96 12.36
C ALA A 91 6.79 6.39 11.81
N ALA A 92 6.94 6.55 10.49
CA ALA A 92 6.92 7.87 9.84
C ALA A 92 5.55 8.57 9.99
N VAL A 93 4.45 7.83 9.87
CA VAL A 93 3.09 8.36 10.09
C VAL A 93 2.88 8.78 11.54
N ASP A 94 3.33 7.98 12.50
CA ASP A 94 3.25 8.31 13.92
C ASP A 94 4.08 9.58 14.25
N GLN A 95 5.25 9.75 13.62
CA GLN A 95 6.07 10.98 13.73
C GLN A 95 5.38 12.20 13.11
N LEU A 96 4.73 12.05 11.95
CA LEU A 96 3.97 13.12 11.32
C LEU A 96 2.78 13.54 12.18
N GLU A 97 2.07 12.59 12.79
CA GLU A 97 0.98 12.89 13.71
C GLU A 97 1.47 13.68 14.94
N ALA A 98 2.62 13.31 15.51
CA ALA A 98 3.23 14.05 16.60
C ALA A 98 3.62 15.48 16.17
N ALA A 99 4.28 15.62 15.02
CA ALA A 99 4.68 16.93 14.49
C ALA A 99 3.48 17.85 14.24
N LEU A 100 2.37 17.30 13.74
CA LEU A 100 1.13 18.06 13.53
C LEU A 100 0.49 18.53 14.83
N ARG A 101 0.51 17.71 15.89
CA ARG A 101 0.03 18.13 17.21
C ARG A 101 0.87 19.30 17.71
N THR A 102 2.19 19.19 17.66
CA THR A 102 3.10 20.28 18.05
C THR A 102 2.88 21.55 17.23
N ALA A 103 2.77 21.43 15.90
CA ALA A 103 2.53 22.59 15.02
C ALA A 103 1.13 23.22 15.19
N ARG A 104 0.15 22.44 15.64
CA ARG A 104 -1.18 22.97 15.98
C ARG A 104 -1.14 23.77 17.28
N ASP A 105 -0.44 23.25 18.28
CA ASP A 105 -0.36 23.89 19.59
C ASP A 105 0.56 25.13 19.54
N ASP A 106 1.57 25.12 18.67
CA ASP A 106 2.48 26.23 18.38
C ASP A 106 2.80 26.30 16.87
N PRO A 107 2.14 27.16 16.08
CA PRO A 107 2.31 27.26 14.63
C PRO A 107 3.57 28.04 14.20
N SER A 108 4.68 27.85 14.89
CA SER A 108 5.96 28.47 14.53
C SER A 108 6.54 27.91 13.22
N ALA A 109 7.37 28.71 12.53
CA ALA A 109 8.06 28.28 11.31
C ALA A 109 8.88 27.00 11.51
N LEU A 110 9.44 26.81 12.70
CA LEU A 110 10.19 25.60 13.08
C LEU A 110 9.28 24.37 13.11
N ASN A 111 8.10 24.46 13.74
CA ASN A 111 7.17 23.33 13.84
C ASN A 111 6.54 22.99 12.48
N LEU A 112 6.23 24.01 11.66
CA LEU A 112 5.78 23.80 10.28
C LEU A 112 6.86 23.13 9.42
N ALA A 113 8.14 23.47 9.61
CA ALA A 113 9.25 22.80 8.94
C ALA A 113 9.38 21.34 9.38
N ALA A 114 9.18 21.04 10.67
CA ALA A 114 9.16 19.67 11.18
C ALA A 114 8.05 18.83 10.53
N VAL A 115 6.86 19.38 10.33
CA VAL A 115 5.75 18.73 9.59
C VAL A 115 6.16 18.41 8.15
N ARG A 116 6.81 19.34 7.44
CA ARG A 116 7.28 19.10 6.06
C ARG A 116 8.31 17.97 5.99
N THR A 117 9.22 17.93 6.96
CA THR A 117 10.23 16.86 7.07
C THR A 117 9.57 15.50 7.28
N THR A 118 8.60 15.41 8.19
CA THR A 118 7.89 14.14 8.47
C THR A 118 6.98 13.72 7.31
N VAL A 119 6.35 14.65 6.58
CA VAL A 119 5.66 14.35 5.30
C VAL A 119 6.63 13.72 4.28
N THR A 120 7.87 14.23 4.20
CA THR A 120 8.89 13.67 3.31
C THR A 120 9.28 12.25 3.74
N ALA A 121 9.38 12.00 5.05
CA ALA A 121 9.65 10.66 5.58
C ALA A 121 8.51 9.67 5.28
N VAL A 122 7.24 10.08 5.43
CA VAL A 122 6.08 9.25 5.06
C VAL A 122 6.12 8.89 3.57
N ARG A 123 6.47 9.85 2.71
CA ARG A 123 6.61 9.61 1.28
C ARG A 123 7.71 8.59 0.97
N ALA A 124 8.87 8.75 1.58
CA ALA A 124 9.98 7.80 1.42
C ALA A 124 9.57 6.39 1.88
N GLY A 125 8.91 6.26 3.03
CA GLY A 125 8.39 4.98 3.50
C GLY A 125 7.36 4.35 2.55
N GLY A 126 6.47 5.16 1.96
CA GLY A 126 5.52 4.70 0.93
C GLY A 126 6.21 4.23 -0.36
N GLN A 127 7.27 4.91 -0.78
CA GLN A 127 8.07 4.52 -1.95
C GLN A 127 8.87 3.23 -1.70
N ASP A 128 9.46 3.07 -0.50
CA ASP A 128 10.17 1.86 -0.11
C ASP A 128 9.23 0.65 -0.08
N LEU A 129 8.03 0.84 0.49
CA LEU A 129 6.99 -0.18 0.48
C LEU A 129 6.55 -0.52 -0.96
N ARG A 130 6.38 0.49 -1.83
CA ARG A 130 6.11 0.28 -3.26
C ARG A 130 7.17 -0.57 -3.92
N ALA A 131 8.43 -0.22 -3.73
CA ALA A 131 9.55 -0.93 -4.34
C ALA A 131 9.60 -2.38 -3.86
N ALA A 132 9.29 -2.64 -2.58
CA ALA A 132 9.19 -4.00 -2.06
C ALA A 132 8.02 -4.79 -2.68
N MET A 133 6.89 -4.14 -2.91
CA MET A 133 5.68 -4.77 -3.44
C MET A 133 5.65 -4.88 -4.97
N ALA A 134 6.55 -4.22 -5.71
CA ALA A 134 6.55 -4.11 -7.18
C ALA A 134 6.70 -5.44 -7.95
N GLN A 135 6.98 -6.54 -7.26
CA GLN A 135 7.03 -7.90 -7.85
C GLN A 135 5.80 -8.74 -7.47
N THR A 136 4.96 -8.22 -6.58
CA THR A 136 3.72 -8.85 -6.07
C THR A 136 2.49 -8.16 -6.64
N CYS A 137 2.58 -6.85 -6.78
CA CYS A 137 1.70 -5.92 -7.48
C CYS A 137 2.57 -5.18 -8.51
#